data_AF-A0A6M4YF23-F1
#
_entry.id   AF-A0A6M4YF23-F1
#
_cell.length_a   1.000
_cell.length_b   1.000
_cell.length_c   1.000
_cell.angle_alpha   90.00
_cell.angle_beta   90.00
_cell.angle_gamma   90.00
#
_symmetry.space_group_name_H-M   'P 1'
#
loop_
_entity.id
_entity.type
_entity.pdbx_description
1 polymer ?
#
loop_
_entity_poly.entity_id
_entity_poly.type
_entity_poly.pdbx_seq_one_letter_code
_entity_poly.pdbx_strand_id
1 'polypeptide(L)'
;MGKYTLLGMKDQTLSTNHDFLGFFHGKAFGNFIFLNILGYTLFKDSIQLIADVCQTIIVFATLLAFYVDRAFFIKNRVFQLLCLAVVVQCLSWVSSRYYVHDYALKYPSVKSMAYLFFFIGLAYWLKGEPRRIVITLLTFCIGVVFTFAYHSAFFSIFETGLDGARVDFNYRNAQHGSLIAGACFLFFVLLLLTSRFRKLSLANGGILLGIVLFGVFSVILQSRQSWLAISVSLAILPLLGGVTIGRHARWS
;
A
#
# COMPACT_ATOMS: atom_id res chain seq x y z
N MET A 1 -46.72 5.56 -32.18
CA MET A 1 -45.61 4.61 -32.44
C MET A 1 -44.40 4.76 -31.51
N GLY A 2 -44.34 5.73 -30.58
CA GLY A 2 -43.13 5.97 -29.75
C GLY A 2 -43.09 5.35 -28.34
N LYS A 3 -44.18 4.77 -27.82
CA LYS A 3 -44.21 4.20 -26.45
C LYS A 3 -43.54 2.82 -26.34
N TYR A 4 -43.59 2.00 -27.39
CA TYR A 4 -42.97 0.66 -27.39
C TYR A 4 -41.44 0.72 -27.50
N THR A 5 -40.91 1.71 -28.23
CA THR A 5 -39.46 1.93 -28.37
C THR A 5 -38.82 2.39 -27.06
N LEU A 6 -39.50 3.26 -26.30
CA LEU A 6 -39.03 3.72 -24.98
C LEU A 6 -39.07 2.62 -23.92
N LEU A 7 -40.04 1.70 -23.97
CA LEU A 7 -40.09 0.55 -23.05
C LEU A 7 -38.93 -0.43 -23.33
N GLY A 8 -38.70 -0.77 -24.59
CA GLY A 8 -37.60 -1.68 -24.99
C GLY A 8 -36.20 -1.14 -24.65
N MET A 9 -35.98 0.17 -24.81
CA MET A 9 -34.73 0.80 -24.39
C MET A 9 -34.55 0.78 -22.87
N LYS A 10 -35.62 0.99 -22.09
CA LYS A 10 -35.56 0.99 -20.63
C LYS A 10 -35.25 -0.41 -20.08
N ASP A 11 -35.86 -1.45 -20.63
CA ASP A 11 -35.60 -2.84 -20.25
C ASP A 11 -34.19 -3.31 -20.65
N GLN A 12 -33.69 -2.90 -21.82
CA GLN A 12 -32.30 -3.17 -22.22
C GLN A 12 -31.28 -2.47 -21.31
N THR A 13 -31.53 -1.21 -20.92
CA THR A 13 -30.66 -0.49 -19.98
C THR A 13 -30.70 -1.05 -18.55
N LEU A 14 -31.82 -1.62 -18.12
CA LEU A 14 -31.94 -2.29 -16.82
C LEU A 14 -31.20 -3.64 -16.83
N SER A 15 -31.38 -4.45 -17.86
CA SER A 15 -30.67 -5.74 -18.00
C SER A 15 -29.15 -5.56 -18.04
N THR A 16 -28.66 -4.64 -18.89
CA THR A 16 -27.22 -4.37 -19.00
C THR A 16 -26.61 -3.84 -17.71
N ASN A 17 -27.33 -3.05 -16.92
CA ASN A 17 -26.85 -2.60 -15.61
C ASN A 17 -26.76 -3.76 -14.61
N HIS A 18 -27.70 -4.70 -14.60
CA HIS A 18 -27.65 -5.87 -13.73
C HIS A 18 -26.52 -6.83 -14.12
N ASP A 19 -26.30 -7.06 -15.43
CA ASP A 19 -25.21 -7.89 -15.93
C ASP A 19 -23.84 -7.27 -15.64
N PHE A 20 -23.71 -5.95 -15.83
CA PHE A 20 -22.50 -5.20 -15.52
C PHE A 20 -22.19 -5.20 -14.01
N LEU A 21 -23.19 -4.96 -13.16
CA LEU A 21 -23.01 -5.01 -11.71
C LEU A 21 -22.67 -6.43 -11.25
N GLY A 22 -23.25 -7.46 -11.86
CA GLY A 22 -22.91 -8.86 -11.62
C GLY A 22 -21.47 -9.20 -11.98
N PHE A 23 -20.98 -8.70 -13.12
CA PHE A 23 -19.58 -8.84 -13.53
C PHE A 23 -18.63 -8.08 -12.59
N PHE A 24 -18.93 -6.83 -12.25
CA PHE A 24 -18.09 -5.97 -11.41
C PHE A 24 -17.95 -6.51 -9.98
N HIS A 25 -19.05 -7.01 -9.41
CA HIS A 25 -19.03 -7.67 -8.10
C HIS A 25 -18.52 -9.12 -8.15
N GLY A 26 -18.32 -9.65 -9.36
CA GLY A 26 -17.84 -11.01 -9.58
C GLY A 26 -16.49 -11.28 -8.93
N LYS A 27 -16.33 -12.49 -8.38
CA LYS A 27 -15.06 -12.94 -7.78
C LYS A 27 -13.90 -12.90 -8.77
N ALA A 28 -14.17 -13.14 -10.05
CA ALA A 28 -13.17 -13.10 -11.12
C ALA A 28 -12.57 -11.69 -11.29
N PHE A 29 -13.39 -10.65 -11.36
CA PHE A 29 -12.93 -9.28 -11.50
C PHE A 29 -12.12 -8.84 -10.27
N GLY A 30 -12.62 -9.12 -9.06
CA GLY A 30 -11.90 -8.83 -7.82
C GLY A 30 -10.54 -9.54 -7.71
N ASN A 31 -10.44 -10.79 -8.19
CA ASN A 31 -9.18 -11.53 -8.22
C ASN A 31 -8.22 -11.01 -9.30
N PHE A 32 -8.74 -10.56 -10.44
CA PHE A 32 -7.95 -9.91 -11.48
C PHE A 32 -7.30 -8.61 -10.99
N ILE A 33 -8.07 -7.75 -10.31
CA ILE A 33 -7.51 -6.53 -9.72
C ILE A 33 -6.51 -6.88 -8.61
N PHE A 34 -6.81 -7.88 -7.77
CA PHE A 34 -5.87 -8.34 -6.77
C PHE A 34 -4.54 -8.82 -7.37
N LEU A 35 -4.57 -9.57 -8.47
CA LEU A 35 -3.35 -9.98 -9.18
C LEU A 35 -2.54 -8.78 -9.71
N ASN A 36 -3.22 -7.74 -10.21
CA ASN A 36 -2.55 -6.49 -10.59
C ASN A 36 -1.93 -5.77 -9.39
N ILE A 37 -2.57 -5.81 -8.21
CA ILE A 37 -1.99 -5.28 -6.97
C ILE A 37 -0.71 -6.04 -6.62
N LEU A 38 -0.71 -7.37 -6.72
CA LEU A 38 0.48 -8.18 -6.48
C LEU A 38 1.60 -7.80 -7.46
N GLY A 39 1.29 -7.73 -8.76
CA GLY A 39 2.23 -7.30 -9.80
C GLY A 39 2.80 -5.91 -9.53
N TYR A 40 1.95 -4.95 -9.17
CA TYR A 40 2.37 -3.61 -8.77
C TYR A 40 3.34 -3.66 -7.59
N THR A 41 2.98 -4.34 -6.49
CA THR A 41 3.82 -4.39 -5.29
C THR A 41 5.15 -5.11 -5.48
N LEU A 42 5.23 -6.03 -6.44
CA LEU A 42 6.45 -6.80 -6.72
C LEU A 42 7.41 -6.02 -7.63
N PHE A 43 6.87 -5.33 -8.65
CA PHE A 43 7.69 -4.71 -9.70
C PHE A 43 7.87 -3.20 -9.57
N LYS A 44 7.18 -2.52 -8.64
CA LYS A 44 7.23 -1.05 -8.48
C LYS A 44 8.64 -0.49 -8.51
N ASP A 45 9.56 -1.17 -7.83
CA ASP A 45 10.90 -0.68 -7.60
C ASP A 45 11.96 -1.34 -8.52
N SER A 46 11.66 -2.51 -9.10
CA SER A 46 12.55 -3.20 -10.04
C SER A 46 12.28 -2.83 -11.51
N ILE A 47 11.02 -2.95 -11.95
CA ILE A 47 10.61 -2.79 -13.35
C ILE A 47 9.44 -1.82 -13.41
N GLN A 48 9.78 -0.53 -13.49
CA GLN A 48 8.81 0.55 -13.43
C GLN A 48 7.74 0.46 -14.52
N LEU A 49 8.10 -0.02 -15.73
CA LEU A 49 7.16 -0.16 -16.84
C LEU A 49 6.01 -1.13 -16.54
N ILE A 50 6.30 -2.29 -15.92
CA ILE A 50 5.27 -3.27 -15.55
C ILE A 50 4.41 -2.71 -14.41
N ALA A 51 5.05 -2.07 -13.44
CA ALA A 51 4.34 -1.48 -12.31
C ALA A 51 3.39 -0.35 -12.73
N ASP A 52 3.79 0.50 -13.67
CA ASP A 52 2.96 1.60 -14.17
C ASP A 52 1.74 1.08 -14.92
N VAL A 53 1.87 -0.02 -15.67
CA VAL A 53 0.74 -0.70 -16.32
C VAL A 53 -0.23 -1.24 -15.27
N CYS A 54 0.26 -1.98 -14.27
CA CYS A 54 -0.56 -2.50 -13.18
C CYS A 54 -1.23 -1.35 -12.38
N GLN A 55 -0.50 -0.28 -12.10
CA GLN A 55 -1.01 0.90 -11.40
C GLN A 55 -2.16 1.54 -12.20
N THR A 56 -2.01 1.67 -13.51
CA THR A 56 -3.04 2.25 -14.39
C THR A 56 -4.31 1.42 -14.36
N ILE A 57 -4.20 0.10 -14.42
CA ILE A 57 -5.34 -0.83 -14.32
C ILE A 57 -6.06 -0.66 -12.97
N ILE A 58 -5.31 -0.59 -11.87
CA ILE A 58 -5.88 -0.39 -10.52
C ILE A 58 -6.59 0.96 -10.40
N VAL A 59 -5.98 2.04 -10.91
CA VAL A 59 -6.58 3.37 -10.90
C VAL A 59 -7.87 3.38 -11.70
N PHE A 60 -7.86 2.81 -12.91
CA PHE A 60 -9.06 2.75 -13.74
C PHE A 60 -10.18 1.94 -13.07
N ALA A 61 -9.85 0.79 -12.49
CA ALA A 61 -10.81 -0.01 -11.73
C ALA A 61 -11.36 0.75 -10.51
N THR A 62 -10.51 1.49 -9.80
CA THR A 62 -10.93 2.32 -8.65
C THR A 62 -11.82 3.48 -9.08
N LEU A 63 -11.55 4.12 -10.21
CA LEU A 63 -12.44 5.15 -10.77
C LEU A 63 -13.80 4.58 -11.15
N LEU A 64 -13.82 3.37 -11.72
CA LEU A 64 -15.06 2.66 -12.00
C LEU A 64 -15.82 2.31 -10.71
N ALA A 65 -15.12 1.87 -9.68
CA ALA A 65 -15.69 1.64 -8.35
C ALA A 65 -16.27 2.91 -7.75
N PHE A 66 -15.60 4.04 -7.92
CA PHE A 66 -16.09 5.34 -7.46
C PHE A 66 -17.39 5.74 -8.16
N TYR A 67 -17.51 5.45 -9.46
CA TYR A 67 -18.73 5.71 -10.22
C TYR A 67 -19.91 4.82 -9.78
N VAL A 68 -19.66 3.53 -9.54
CA VAL A 68 -20.67 2.54 -9.14
C VAL A 68 -21.08 2.73 -7.67
N ASP A 69 -20.12 2.80 -6.75
CA ASP A 69 -20.32 2.81 -5.30
C ASP A 69 -20.10 4.20 -4.67
N ARG A 70 -20.48 5.27 -5.37
CA ARG A 70 -20.28 6.67 -4.94
C ARG A 70 -20.68 6.95 -3.49
N ALA A 71 -21.78 6.34 -3.04
CA ALA A 71 -22.31 6.52 -1.69
C ALA A 71 -21.39 5.93 -0.59
N PHE A 72 -20.68 4.84 -0.90
CA PHE A 72 -19.72 4.23 0.01
C PHE A 72 -18.52 5.15 0.25
N PHE A 73 -17.95 5.70 -0.84
CA PHE A 73 -16.78 6.57 -0.73
C PHE A 73 -17.11 7.90 -0.05
N ILE A 74 -18.22 8.54 -0.39
CA ILE A 74 -18.61 9.84 0.21
C ILE A 74 -18.86 9.72 1.73
N LYS A 75 -19.38 8.57 2.19
CA LYS A 75 -19.63 8.33 3.62
C LYS A 75 -18.36 7.98 4.40
N ASN A 76 -17.30 7.55 3.73
CA ASN A 76 -16.07 7.11 4.39
C ASN A 76 -15.29 8.31 4.96
N ARG A 77 -15.06 8.31 6.28
CA ARG A 77 -14.31 9.38 6.97
C ARG A 77 -12.90 9.57 6.41
N VAL A 78 -12.23 8.48 6.02
CA VAL A 78 -10.86 8.55 5.46
C VAL A 78 -10.86 9.30 4.12
N PHE A 79 -11.87 9.05 3.28
CA PHE A 79 -12.03 9.74 2.02
C PHE A 79 -12.33 11.24 2.23
N GLN A 80 -13.21 11.57 3.18
CA GLN A 80 -13.51 12.95 3.55
C GLN A 80 -12.28 13.71 4.04
N LEU A 81 -11.47 13.09 4.91
CA LEU A 81 -10.22 13.66 5.40
C LEU A 81 -9.21 13.88 4.27
N LEU A 82 -9.13 12.97 3.30
CA LEU A 82 -8.25 13.12 2.14
C LEU A 82 -8.72 14.23 1.21
N CYS A 83 -10.02 14.36 0.95
CA CYS A 83 -10.56 15.52 0.24
C CYS A 83 -10.26 16.82 0.98
N LEU A 84 -10.42 16.85 2.31
CA LEU A 84 -10.08 18.03 3.11
C LEU A 84 -8.58 18.36 3.00
N ALA A 85 -7.71 17.36 3.05
CA ALA A 85 -6.26 17.54 2.90
C ALA A 85 -5.90 18.13 1.53
N VAL A 86 -6.60 17.74 0.45
CA VAL A 86 -6.42 18.35 -0.88
C VAL A 86 -6.87 19.81 -0.87
N VAL A 87 -8.01 20.12 -0.28
CA VAL A 87 -8.50 21.50 -0.16
C VAL A 87 -7.50 22.36 0.60
N VAL A 88 -6.99 21.88 1.74
CA VAL A 88 -5.96 22.57 2.53
C VAL A 88 -4.68 22.77 1.72
N GLN A 89 -4.23 21.76 0.97
CA GLN A 89 -3.04 21.87 0.13
C GLN A 89 -3.21 22.91 -0.99
N CYS A 90 -4.38 22.95 -1.63
CA CYS A 90 -4.70 23.94 -2.65
C CYS A 90 -4.77 25.35 -2.06
N LEU A 91 -5.43 25.53 -0.91
CA LEU A 91 -5.49 26.81 -0.19
C LEU A 91 -4.10 27.28 0.25
N SER A 92 -3.27 26.37 0.73
CA SER A 92 -1.88 26.64 1.10
C SER A 92 -1.06 27.10 -0.12
N TRP A 93 -1.23 26.46 -1.27
CA TRP A 93 -0.57 26.88 -2.51
C TRP A 93 -1.06 28.26 -3.00
N VAL A 94 -2.37 28.53 -2.97
CA VAL A 94 -2.93 29.85 -3.32
C VAL A 94 -2.38 30.94 -2.40
N SER A 95 -2.34 30.67 -1.09
CA SER A 95 -1.75 31.59 -0.10
C SER A 95 -0.25 31.83 -0.36
N SER A 96 0.51 30.76 -0.62
CA SER A 96 1.94 30.86 -0.96
C SER A 96 2.16 31.69 -2.22
N ARG A 97 1.29 31.54 -3.23
CA ARG A 97 1.34 32.32 -4.46
C ARG A 97 1.06 33.80 -4.22
N TYR A 98 0.23 34.14 -3.23
CA TYR A 98 -0.11 35.52 -2.91
C TYR A 98 0.98 36.22 -2.07
N TYR A 99 1.53 35.54 -1.05
CA TYR A 99 2.42 36.16 -0.06
C TYR A 99 3.92 36.01 -0.35
N VAL A 100 4.35 34.97 -1.08
CA VAL A 100 5.79 34.66 -1.27
C VAL A 100 6.04 34.32 -2.73
N HIS A 101 6.13 35.36 -3.57
CA HIS A 101 6.27 35.21 -5.02
C HIS A 101 7.60 34.54 -5.44
N ASP A 102 8.68 34.67 -4.65
CA ASP A 102 10.03 34.19 -5.02
C ASP A 102 10.29 32.68 -4.76
N TYR A 103 9.49 32.02 -3.92
CA TYR A 103 9.63 30.58 -3.62
C TYR A 103 8.44 29.73 -4.12
N ALA A 104 7.47 30.34 -4.79
CA ALA A 104 6.26 29.67 -5.23
C ALA A 104 6.54 28.72 -6.42
N LEU A 105 6.38 27.42 -6.19
CA LEU A 105 6.37 26.42 -7.26
C LEU A 105 5.27 26.75 -8.30
N LYS A 106 5.62 26.65 -9.59
CA LYS A 106 4.70 26.88 -10.74
C LYS A 106 3.41 26.05 -10.67
N TYR A 107 3.43 24.91 -9.98
CA TYR A 107 2.28 24.02 -9.79
C TYR A 107 2.20 23.54 -8.34
N PRO A 108 0.99 23.29 -7.81
CA PRO A 108 0.84 22.68 -6.50
C PRO A 108 1.48 21.28 -6.51
N SER A 109 2.21 20.94 -5.45
CA SER A 109 2.85 19.63 -5.27
C SER A 109 1.82 18.55 -4.91
N VAL A 110 0.87 18.27 -5.81
CA VAL A 110 -0.22 17.30 -5.57
C VAL A 110 0.24 15.84 -5.73
N LYS A 111 1.48 15.62 -6.21
CA LYS A 111 2.05 14.28 -6.43
C LYS A 111 1.95 13.38 -5.20
N SER A 112 2.35 13.87 -4.03
CA SER A 112 2.28 13.09 -2.78
C SER A 112 0.84 12.75 -2.39
N MET A 113 -0.11 13.65 -2.67
CA MET A 113 -1.53 13.44 -2.39
C MET A 113 -2.14 12.40 -3.32
N ALA A 114 -1.75 12.37 -4.60
CA ALA A 114 -2.21 11.37 -5.55
C ALA A 114 -1.89 9.94 -5.08
N TYR A 115 -0.74 9.73 -4.44
CA TYR A 115 -0.39 8.42 -3.85
C TYR A 115 -1.31 8.02 -2.70
N LEU A 116 -1.82 8.97 -1.91
CA LEU A 116 -2.78 8.67 -0.84
C LEU A 116 -4.15 8.27 -1.40
N PHE A 117 -4.61 8.90 -2.49
CA PHE A 117 -5.83 8.47 -3.19
C PHE A 117 -5.69 7.07 -3.79
N PHE A 118 -4.51 6.77 -4.36
CA PHE A 118 -4.21 5.43 -4.84
C PHE A 118 -4.30 4.38 -3.71
N PHE A 119 -3.86 4.73 -2.51
CA PHE A 119 -3.97 3.84 -1.34
C PHE A 119 -5.43 3.53 -0.95
N ILE A 120 -6.36 4.48 -1.12
CA ILE A 120 -7.80 4.21 -0.91
C ILE A 120 -8.28 3.13 -1.89
N GLY A 121 -7.88 3.22 -3.16
CA GLY A 121 -8.22 2.22 -4.17
C GLY A 121 -7.73 0.83 -3.79
N LEU A 122 -6.46 0.73 -3.39
CA LEU A 122 -5.90 -0.52 -2.88
C LEU A 122 -6.71 -1.07 -1.70
N ALA A 123 -7.02 -0.23 -0.70
CA ALA A 123 -7.79 -0.65 0.47
C ALA A 123 -9.19 -1.15 0.11
N TYR A 124 -9.87 -0.49 -0.83
CA TYR A 124 -11.18 -0.90 -1.34
C TYR A 124 -11.11 -2.28 -2.03
N TRP A 125 -10.14 -2.50 -2.91
CA TRP A 125 -9.98 -3.77 -3.64
C TRP A 125 -9.52 -4.93 -2.76
N LEU A 126 -8.79 -4.66 -1.69
CA LEU A 126 -8.43 -5.65 -0.68
C LEU A 126 -9.65 -6.08 0.18
N LYS A 127 -10.76 -5.31 0.14
CA LYS A 127 -12.02 -5.58 0.87
C LYS A 127 -11.85 -5.83 2.37
N GLY A 128 -10.73 -5.39 2.95
CA GLY A 128 -10.36 -5.67 4.34
C GLY A 128 -10.11 -7.15 4.65
N GLU A 129 -9.94 -8.01 3.65
CA GLU A 129 -9.71 -9.44 3.89
C GLU A 129 -8.28 -9.65 4.43
N PRO A 130 -8.11 -10.18 5.67
CA PRO A 130 -6.79 -10.27 6.31
C PRO A 130 -5.82 -11.13 5.50
N ARG A 131 -6.32 -12.19 4.85
CA ARG A 131 -5.52 -13.06 3.99
C ARG A 131 -4.94 -12.31 2.79
N ARG A 132 -5.74 -11.48 2.11
CA ARG A 132 -5.29 -10.68 0.96
C ARG A 132 -4.26 -9.65 1.38
N ILE A 133 -4.49 -8.97 2.52
CA ILE A 133 -3.55 -8.00 3.09
C ILE A 133 -2.19 -8.66 3.36
N VAL A 134 -2.17 -9.82 4.04
CA VAL A 134 -0.94 -10.54 4.34
C VAL A 134 -0.23 -10.99 3.07
N ILE A 135 -0.95 -11.51 2.07
CA ILE A 135 -0.35 -11.90 0.78
C ILE A 135 0.28 -10.69 0.09
N THR A 136 -0.42 -9.56 0.01
CA THR A 136 0.12 -8.33 -0.59
C THR A 136 1.39 -7.84 0.13
N LEU A 137 1.42 -7.90 1.46
CA LEU A 137 2.59 -7.50 2.25
C LEU A 137 3.76 -8.48 2.08
N LEU A 138 3.50 -9.77 1.98
CA LEU A 138 4.53 -10.77 1.65
C LEU A 138 5.08 -10.56 0.23
N THR A 139 4.20 -10.30 -0.75
CA THR A 139 4.61 -9.99 -2.13
C THR A 139 5.44 -8.71 -2.19
N PHE A 140 5.09 -7.70 -1.40
CA PHE A 140 5.92 -6.51 -1.24
C PHE A 140 7.31 -6.86 -0.70
N CYS A 141 7.40 -7.66 0.37
CA CYS A 141 8.71 -8.09 0.90
C CYS A 141 9.56 -8.84 -0.15
N ILE A 142 8.94 -9.71 -0.95
CA ILE A 142 9.61 -10.39 -2.06
C ILE A 142 10.08 -9.39 -3.12
N GLY A 143 9.23 -8.41 -3.47
CA GLY A 143 9.57 -7.33 -4.40
C GLY A 143 10.77 -6.51 -3.95
N VAL A 144 10.89 -6.23 -2.66
CA VAL A 144 12.04 -5.52 -2.07
C VAL A 144 13.33 -6.33 -2.24
N VAL A 145 13.31 -7.63 -1.91
CA VAL A 145 14.47 -8.50 -2.11
C VAL A 145 14.85 -8.57 -3.58
N PHE A 146 13.86 -8.72 -4.46
CA PHE A 146 14.06 -8.73 -5.90
C PHE A 146 14.64 -7.41 -6.41
N THR A 147 14.22 -6.28 -5.86
CA THR A 147 14.74 -4.94 -6.19
C THR A 147 16.21 -4.82 -5.82
N PHE A 148 16.58 -5.23 -4.59
CA PHE A 148 17.97 -5.20 -4.14
C PHE A 148 18.86 -6.16 -4.94
N ALA A 149 18.34 -7.34 -5.30
CA ALA A 149 19.06 -8.29 -6.15
C ALA A 149 19.24 -7.80 -7.59
N TYR A 150 18.26 -7.06 -8.14
CA TYR A 150 18.29 -6.59 -9.53
C TYR A 150 19.18 -5.36 -9.74
N HIS A 151 19.16 -4.39 -8.82
CA HIS A 151 19.88 -3.11 -8.99
C HIS A 151 21.33 -3.15 -8.52
N SER A 152 21.78 -4.21 -7.83
CA SER A 152 23.07 -4.21 -7.17
C SER A 152 23.81 -5.55 -7.35
N ALA A 153 25.15 -5.52 -7.29
CA ALA A 153 25.97 -6.72 -7.17
C ALA A 153 25.79 -7.30 -5.74
N PHE A 154 24.62 -7.91 -5.53
CA PHE A 154 24.03 -8.25 -4.24
C PHE A 154 25.02 -8.92 -3.28
N PHE A 155 25.80 -9.89 -3.77
CA PHE A 155 26.76 -10.63 -2.94
C PHE A 155 27.95 -9.76 -2.49
N SER A 156 28.53 -8.95 -3.38
CA SER A 156 29.68 -8.09 -3.05
C SER A 156 29.34 -6.94 -2.08
N ILE A 157 28.13 -6.39 -2.24
CA ILE A 157 27.60 -5.33 -1.39
C ILE A 157 27.21 -5.89 -0.01
N PHE A 158 26.68 -7.11 0.03
CA PHE A 158 26.35 -7.78 1.27
C PHE A 158 27.60 -8.11 2.09
N GLU A 159 28.66 -8.59 1.45
CA GLU A 159 29.96 -8.84 2.08
C GLU A 159 30.56 -7.56 2.66
N THR A 160 30.61 -6.49 1.86
CA THR A 160 31.09 -5.16 2.30
C THR A 160 30.25 -4.58 3.44
N GLY A 161 28.95 -4.87 3.46
CA GLY A 161 28.04 -4.44 4.52
C GLY A 161 28.22 -5.19 5.84
N LEU A 162 28.59 -6.47 5.78
CA LEU A 162 28.94 -7.26 6.96
C LEU A 162 30.27 -6.83 7.58
N ASP A 163 31.19 -6.31 6.77
CA ASP A 163 32.45 -5.68 7.23
C ASP A 163 32.21 -4.32 7.93
N GLY A 164 30.96 -3.88 8.06
CA GLY A 164 30.57 -2.70 8.82
C GLY A 164 30.64 -1.39 8.03
N ALA A 165 31.00 -1.44 6.74
CA ALA A 165 30.90 -0.29 5.86
C ALA A 165 29.43 0.02 5.57
N ARG A 166 29.08 1.31 5.55
CA ARG A 166 27.75 1.74 5.11
C ARG A 166 27.63 1.49 3.62
N VAL A 167 26.67 0.66 3.23
CA VAL A 167 26.49 0.31 1.82
C VAL A 167 25.22 0.92 1.24
N ASP A 168 25.37 1.55 0.09
CA ASP A 168 24.30 2.12 -0.69
C ASP A 168 24.01 1.19 -1.87
N PHE A 169 22.84 0.56 -1.89
CA PHE A 169 22.40 -0.36 -2.96
C PHE A 169 22.11 0.34 -4.31
N ASN A 170 22.63 1.57 -4.50
CA ASN A 170 22.39 2.46 -5.64
C ASN A 170 20.90 2.68 -6.00
N TYR A 171 20.00 2.37 -5.06
CA TYR A 171 18.57 2.54 -5.19
C TYR A 171 18.21 3.96 -4.72
N ARG A 172 18.42 4.95 -5.60
CA ARG A 172 18.26 6.42 -5.41
C ARG A 172 19.07 7.06 -4.28
N ASN A 173 18.97 6.59 -3.05
CA ASN A 173 19.67 7.08 -1.85
C ASN A 173 19.58 6.01 -0.73
N ALA A 174 20.64 5.84 0.07
CA ALA A 174 20.72 4.88 1.18
C ALA A 174 19.48 4.86 2.11
N GLN A 175 18.92 6.05 2.33
CA GLN A 175 17.79 6.27 3.22
C GLN A 175 16.51 5.60 2.72
N HIS A 176 16.30 5.55 1.39
CA HIS A 176 15.10 4.90 0.82
C HIS A 176 15.14 3.38 1.04
N GLY A 177 16.28 2.74 0.79
CA GLY A 177 16.46 1.31 1.05
C GLY A 177 16.23 0.95 2.51
N SER A 178 16.76 1.76 3.44
CA SER A 178 16.63 1.47 4.88
C SER A 178 15.20 1.61 5.39
N LEU A 179 14.44 2.59 4.88
CA LEU A 179 13.02 2.76 5.25
C LEU A 179 12.18 1.56 4.80
N ILE A 180 12.41 1.09 3.58
CA ILE A 180 11.70 -0.06 3.01
C ILE A 180 12.06 -1.34 3.76
N ALA A 181 13.35 -1.59 4.03
CA ALA A 181 13.80 -2.73 4.81
C ALA A 181 13.25 -2.72 6.25
N GLY A 182 13.23 -1.55 6.90
CA GLY A 182 12.67 -1.37 8.24
C GLY A 182 11.17 -1.61 8.29
N ALA A 183 10.42 -1.20 7.26
CA ALA A 183 8.98 -1.48 7.15
C ALA A 183 8.70 -2.99 7.00
N CYS A 184 9.48 -3.70 6.18
CA CYS A 184 9.42 -5.16 6.06
C CYS A 184 9.75 -5.85 7.39
N PHE A 185 10.79 -5.41 8.10
CA PHE A 185 11.15 -5.93 9.42
C PHE A 185 9.98 -5.78 10.41
N LEU A 186 9.41 -4.57 10.49
CA LEU A 186 8.27 -4.29 11.37
C LEU A 186 7.07 -5.17 11.04
N PHE A 187 6.77 -5.38 9.74
CA PHE A 187 5.71 -6.28 9.31
C PHE A 187 5.91 -7.71 9.85
N PHE A 188 7.10 -8.28 9.71
CA PHE A 188 7.38 -9.63 10.23
C PHE A 188 7.34 -9.68 11.77
N VAL A 189 7.78 -8.64 12.46
CA VAL A 189 7.66 -8.54 13.94
C VAL A 189 6.19 -8.46 14.37
N LEU A 190 5.35 -7.71 13.67
CA LEU A 190 3.91 -7.68 13.96
C LEU A 190 3.22 -9.00 13.66
N LEU A 191 3.61 -9.65 12.55
CA LEU A 191 3.09 -10.96 12.17
C LEU A 191 3.49 -12.01 13.21
N LEU A 192 4.70 -11.89 13.76
CA LEU A 192 5.16 -12.66 14.91
C LEU A 192 4.21 -12.41 16.10
N LEU A 193 4.12 -11.17 16.59
CA LEU A 193 3.31 -10.83 17.78
C LEU A 193 1.82 -11.21 17.68
N THR A 194 1.26 -11.19 16.46
CA THR A 194 -0.16 -11.53 16.22
C THR A 194 -0.37 -13.03 16.03
N SER A 195 0.64 -13.77 15.59
CA SER A 195 0.56 -15.22 15.41
C SER A 195 0.55 -15.92 16.77
N ARG A 196 -0.44 -16.79 17.02
CA ARG A 196 -0.40 -17.66 18.20
C ARG A 196 0.68 -18.73 18.01
N PHE A 197 1.89 -18.46 18.47
CA PHE A 197 2.95 -19.47 18.54
C PHE A 197 2.52 -20.60 19.44
N ARG A 198 2.16 -21.74 18.84
CA ARG A 198 2.04 -23.00 19.57
C ARG A 198 3.10 -24.03 19.19
N LYS A 199 3.65 -23.99 17.96
CA LYS A 199 4.73 -24.90 17.49
C LYS A 199 5.56 -24.28 16.36
N LEU A 200 6.82 -24.72 16.18
CA LEU A 200 7.66 -24.35 15.04
C LEU A 200 7.10 -25.03 13.77
N SER A 201 6.27 -24.30 13.03
CA SER A 201 5.73 -24.73 11.72
C SER A 201 6.52 -24.04 10.60
N LEU A 202 6.45 -24.56 9.37
CA LEU A 202 7.08 -23.97 8.18
C LEU A 202 6.72 -22.48 8.02
N ALA A 203 5.49 -22.11 8.38
CA ALA A 203 5.04 -20.73 8.44
C ALA A 203 5.81 -19.88 9.47
N ASN A 204 6.08 -20.42 10.66
CA ASN A 204 6.82 -19.74 11.71
C ASN A 204 8.32 -19.65 11.40
N GLY A 205 8.87 -20.67 10.73
CA GLY A 205 10.24 -20.63 10.19
C GLY A 205 10.40 -19.52 9.15
N GLY A 206 9.44 -19.35 8.24
CA GLY A 206 9.45 -18.26 7.26
C GLY A 206 9.36 -16.87 7.90
N ILE A 207 8.58 -16.71 8.97
CA ILE A 207 8.50 -15.44 9.72
C ILE A 207 9.85 -15.11 10.36
N LEU A 208 10.47 -16.07 11.06
CA LEU A 208 11.78 -15.88 11.70
C LEU A 208 12.87 -15.57 10.66
N LEU A 209 12.86 -16.27 9.53
CA LEU A 209 13.78 -15.99 8.42
C LEU A 209 13.60 -14.58 7.87
N GLY A 210 12.36 -14.11 7.71
CA GLY A 210 12.06 -12.74 7.32
C GLY A 210 12.60 -11.70 8.32
N ILE A 211 12.40 -11.93 9.62
CA ILE A 211 12.95 -11.06 10.68
C ILE A 211 14.47 -10.97 10.59
N VAL A 212 15.15 -12.11 10.46
CA VAL A 212 16.61 -12.14 10.36
C VAL A 212 17.10 -11.43 9.10
N LEU A 213 16.51 -11.75 7.95
CA LEU A 213 16.89 -11.17 6.66
C LEU A 213 16.74 -9.64 6.65
N PHE A 214 15.55 -9.13 7.00
CA PHE A 214 15.28 -7.69 6.98
C PHE A 214 15.92 -6.94 8.16
N GLY A 215 16.18 -7.63 9.27
CA GLY A 215 16.98 -7.12 10.38
C GLY A 215 18.43 -6.89 9.95
N VAL A 216 19.04 -7.86 9.28
CA VAL A 216 20.40 -7.72 8.71
C VAL A 216 20.45 -6.59 7.69
N PHE A 217 19.48 -6.51 6.76
CA PHE A 217 19.41 -5.37 5.84
C PHE A 217 19.32 -4.02 6.57
N SER A 218 18.49 -3.93 7.62
CA SER A 218 18.33 -2.70 8.41
C SER A 218 19.61 -2.29 9.13
N VAL A 219 20.41 -3.26 9.59
CA VAL A 219 21.73 -3.04 10.21
C VAL A 219 22.74 -2.56 9.16
N ILE A 220 22.86 -3.24 8.02
CA ILE A 220 23.80 -2.90 6.93
C ILE A 220 23.53 -1.49 6.39
N LEU A 221 22.25 -1.12 6.26
CA LEU A 221 21.83 0.18 5.72
C LEU A 221 22.03 1.35 6.71
N GLN A 222 22.37 1.08 7.98
CA GLN A 222 22.78 2.05 9.02
C GLN A 222 21.95 3.36 9.10
N SER A 223 20.63 3.32 8.91
CA SER A 223 19.80 4.53 9.04
C SER A 223 19.30 4.72 10.46
N ARG A 224 19.78 5.76 11.15
CA ARG A 224 19.28 6.14 12.48
C ARG A 224 17.77 6.40 12.49
N GLN A 225 17.22 6.87 11.38
CA GLN A 225 15.80 7.17 11.23
C GLN A 225 14.93 5.91 11.21
N SER A 226 15.39 4.80 10.61
CA SER A 226 14.63 3.56 10.57
C SER A 226 14.57 2.90 11.95
N TRP A 227 15.67 2.89 12.70
CA TRP A 227 15.70 2.41 14.09
C TRP A 227 14.76 3.19 14.99
N LEU A 228 14.76 4.52 14.91
CA LEU A 228 13.82 5.36 15.65
C LEU A 228 12.36 5.02 15.30
N ALA A 229 12.04 4.88 14.01
CA ALA A 229 10.70 4.53 13.57
C ALA A 229 10.24 3.16 14.10
N ILE A 230 11.13 2.17 14.09
CA ILE A 230 10.86 0.83 14.64
C ILE A 230 10.63 0.91 16.16
N SER A 231 11.51 1.58 16.89
CA SER A 231 11.40 1.73 18.35
C SER A 231 10.12 2.44 18.77
N VAL A 232 9.77 3.55 18.09
CA VAL A 232 8.53 4.29 18.36
C VAL A 232 7.31 3.43 18.05
N SER A 233 7.31 2.70 16.92
CA SER A 233 6.19 1.85 16.55
C SER A 233 5.96 0.71 17.54
N LEU A 234 7.04 0.10 18.04
CA LEU A 234 6.98 -0.94 19.07
C LEU A 234 6.54 -0.39 20.43
N ALA A 235 6.93 0.84 20.78
CA ALA A 235 6.52 1.50 22.02
C ALA A 235 5.03 1.88 22.02
N ILE A 236 4.47 2.26 20.86
CA ILE A 236 3.05 2.58 20.72
C ILE A 236 2.17 1.33 20.73
N LEU A 237 2.70 0.19 20.27
CA LEU A 237 1.96 -1.07 20.17
C LEU A 237 1.26 -1.52 21.48
N PRO A 238 1.92 -1.53 22.66
CA PRO A 238 1.27 -1.88 23.92
C PRO A 238 0.24 -0.83 24.37
N LEU A 239 0.42 0.46 24.04
CA LEU A 239 -0.56 1.51 24.35
C LEU A 239 -1.87 1.29 23.56
N LEU A 240 -1.77 0.85 22.31
CA LEU A 240 -2.93 0.48 21.51
C LEU A 240 -3.53 -0.86 21.96
N GLY A 241 -2.70 -1.85 22.27
CA GLY A 241 -3.15 -3.16 22.79
C GLY A 241 -3.88 -3.06 24.13
N GLY A 242 -3.48 -2.14 25.01
CA GLY A 242 -4.18 -1.87 26.26
C GLY A 242 -5.59 -1.30 26.07
N VAL A 243 -5.84 -0.55 25.00
CA VAL A 243 -7.19 -0.03 24.65
C VAL A 243 -8.10 -1.13 24.09
N THR A 244 -7.53 -2.13 23.40
CA THR A 244 -8.30 -3.22 22.76
C THR A 244 -8.52 -4.43 23.67
N ILE A 245 -7.62 -4.73 24.60
CA ILE A 245 -7.77 -5.87 25.53
C ILE A 245 -8.88 -5.60 26.57
N GLY A 246 -9.18 -4.35 26.89
CA GLY A 246 -10.32 -3.98 27.75
C GLY A 246 -11.71 -4.04 27.06
N ARG A 247 -11.80 -4.24 25.74
CA ARG A 247 -13.06 -4.15 24.98
C ARG A 247 -13.43 -5.35 24.12
N HIS A 248 -12.58 -6.36 23.98
CA HIS A 248 -12.86 -7.56 23.16
C HIS A 248 -13.12 -8.87 23.93
N ALA A 249 -13.53 -8.80 25.20
CA ALA A 249 -14.16 -9.94 25.89
C ALA A 249 -15.68 -10.07 25.58
N ARG A 250 -16.20 -9.34 24.58
CA ARG A 250 -17.65 -9.27 24.33
C ARG A 250 -18.01 -9.06 22.86
N TRP A 251 -17.59 -9.97 21.98
CA TRP A 251 -18.27 -10.16 20.69
C TRP A 251 -18.29 -11.65 20.37
N SER A 252 -19.52 -12.15 20.18
CA SER A 252 -19.94 -13.54 19.92
C SER A 252 -19.19 -14.23 18.80
#